data_AF-A0A2G6G787-F1
#
_entry.id   AF-A0A2G6G787-F1
#
_cell.length_a   1.000
_cell.length_b   1.000
_cell.length_c   1.000
_cell.angle_alpha   90.00
_cell.angle_beta   90.00
_cell.angle_gamma   90.00
#
_symmetry.space_group_name_H-M   'P 1'
#
loop_
_entity.id
_entity.type
_entity.pdbx_description
1 polymer ?
#
loop_
_entity_poly.entity_id
_entity_poly.type
_entity_poly.pdbx_seq_one_letter_code
_entity_poly.pdbx_strand_id
1 'polypeptide(L)'
;MRLVGLLLLLLPLPAHAFDTPADMGPPRVYLCARAAQAPVIDGVLDDAAWRDVAWTEPFTDIEGARRPAPAFATTAAMRWDEQYFYFAFRLEEPHLQASCRQRDSYIYQLDNDIEIFMDPDGSNHLYAELELNALNTAWDLLLIRPYRDGGPAVHAWDIAGLRTAVHLDGTLNDPSDQDRGWTVEVAMPWDVLGQMAGRAAPPADGDIWRVNFSRVQWDFLPDPAGGYTKARDPETGRPLPEHNWVWSPQSLIAMHMPENWGEVMFVTEDQPHDRTAPFRASKEHRAIALSRQLMRVYYAQRQRHETHGAYTADLTALELTYPELAYPQLAYPELEMSNLQLVAGTDFFRATLPTPVGVLTVDEQGRLTRTPLRKD
;
A
#
# COMPACT_ATOMS: atom_id res chain seq x y z
N MET A 1 24.48 58.27 24.25
CA MET A 1 23.98 57.29 23.26
C MET A 1 24.73 55.98 23.45
N ARG A 2 24.09 54.96 24.04
CA ARG A 2 24.60 53.59 24.06
C ARG A 2 23.64 52.76 23.21
N LEU A 3 24.13 52.21 22.08
CA LEU A 3 23.40 51.24 21.28
C LEU A 3 23.23 49.96 22.10
N VAL A 4 21.99 49.52 22.27
CA VAL A 4 21.66 48.16 22.70
C VAL A 4 21.56 47.33 21.42
N GLY A 5 22.53 46.44 21.20
CA GLY A 5 22.45 45.42 20.15
C GLY A 5 21.49 44.32 20.59
N LEU A 6 20.39 44.17 19.86
CA LEU A 6 19.45 43.06 20.03
C LEU A 6 20.05 41.82 19.35
N LEU A 7 20.60 40.90 20.13
CA LEU A 7 21.03 39.59 19.65
C LEU A 7 19.77 38.73 19.44
N LEU A 8 19.31 38.60 18.20
CA LEU A 8 18.30 37.62 17.80
C LEU A 8 18.93 36.22 17.92
N LEU A 9 18.65 35.54 19.03
CA LEU A 9 18.85 34.10 19.15
C LEU A 9 17.91 33.41 18.16
N LEU A 10 18.45 33.01 17.01
CA LEU A 10 17.83 32.01 16.14
C LEU A 10 17.81 30.69 16.92
N LEU A 11 16.70 30.41 17.60
CA LEU A 11 16.43 29.07 18.11
C LEU A 11 16.37 28.13 16.88
N PRO A 12 17.13 27.02 16.86
CA PRO A 12 16.98 26.04 15.81
C PRO A 12 15.52 25.57 15.83
N LEU A 13 14.87 25.63 14.66
CA LEU A 13 13.59 24.97 14.47
C LEU A 13 13.77 23.50 14.90
N PRO A 14 12.82 22.91 15.65
CA PRO A 14 12.91 21.49 15.97
C PRO A 14 13.06 20.73 14.65
N ALA A 15 14.10 19.91 14.55
CA ALA A 15 14.23 18.94 13.48
C ALA A 15 12.87 18.24 13.35
N HIS A 16 12.27 18.27 12.16
CA HIS A 16 11.03 17.53 11.93
C HIS A 16 11.35 16.07 12.21
N ALA A 17 10.61 15.48 13.14
CA ALA A 17 10.76 14.08 13.51
C ALA A 17 10.18 13.20 12.39
N PHE A 18 10.83 12.08 12.13
CA PHE A 18 10.46 11.13 11.10
C PHE A 18 9.13 10.53 11.47
N ASP A 19 8.11 10.75 10.63
CA ASP A 19 6.78 10.24 10.89
C ASP A 19 6.80 8.71 10.97
N THR A 20 6.63 8.22 12.19
CA THR A 20 6.62 6.80 12.50
C THR A 20 5.18 6.32 12.68
N PRO A 21 4.78 5.20 12.06
CA PRO A 21 3.45 4.65 12.23
C PRO A 21 3.20 4.32 13.70
N ALA A 22 2.11 4.85 14.25
CA ALA A 22 1.76 4.66 15.65
C ALA A 22 1.44 3.19 15.99
N ASP A 23 0.82 2.48 15.05
CA ASP A 23 0.61 1.04 15.11
C ASP A 23 0.81 0.47 13.70
N MET A 24 1.59 -0.60 13.58
CA MET A 24 1.73 -1.27 12.31
C MET A 24 0.61 -2.30 12.09
N GLY A 25 -0.13 -2.73 13.13
CA GLY A 25 -1.18 -3.74 13.02
C GLY A 25 -0.75 -5.03 12.29
N PRO A 26 -1.60 -6.04 12.13
CA PRO A 26 -1.41 -7.07 11.12
C PRO A 26 -1.82 -6.51 9.74
N PRO A 27 -1.10 -6.83 8.65
CA PRO A 27 -1.62 -6.55 7.33
C PRO A 27 -2.85 -7.43 7.10
N ARG A 28 -3.78 -6.97 6.25
CA ARG A 28 -4.87 -7.83 5.79
C ARG A 28 -4.32 -8.94 4.90
N VAL A 29 -5.02 -10.07 4.84
CA VAL A 29 -4.58 -11.24 4.07
C VAL A 29 -5.65 -11.64 3.06
N TYR A 30 -5.24 -12.10 1.88
CA TYR A 30 -6.15 -12.53 0.82
C TYR A 30 -5.65 -13.80 0.13
N LEU A 31 -6.52 -14.79 -0.02
CA LEU A 31 -6.22 -16.03 -0.73
C LEU A 31 -6.66 -15.89 -2.20
N CYS A 32 -5.70 -15.66 -3.09
CA CYS A 32 -5.93 -15.46 -4.52
C CYS A 32 -5.90 -16.81 -5.25
N ALA A 33 -7.07 -17.40 -5.44
CA ALA A 33 -7.18 -18.66 -6.17
C ALA A 33 -7.12 -18.46 -7.69
N ARG A 34 -6.60 -19.47 -8.38
CA ARG A 34 -6.56 -19.49 -9.85
C ARG A 34 -7.98 -19.46 -10.42
N ALA A 35 -8.20 -18.63 -11.43
CA ALA A 35 -9.43 -18.59 -12.19
C ALA A 35 -9.57 -19.87 -13.02
N ALA A 36 -10.74 -20.51 -12.95
CA ALA A 36 -11.04 -21.65 -13.83
C ALA A 36 -11.24 -21.22 -15.29
N GLN A 37 -11.69 -19.98 -15.49
CA GLN A 37 -11.89 -19.32 -16.78
C GLN A 37 -11.47 -17.86 -16.62
N ALA A 38 -10.71 -17.34 -17.57
CA ALA A 38 -10.33 -15.93 -17.59
C ALA A 38 -11.60 -15.04 -17.69
N PRO A 39 -11.71 -13.98 -16.88
CA PRO A 39 -12.78 -13.00 -17.02
C PRO A 39 -12.63 -12.20 -18.32
N VAL A 40 -13.75 -11.75 -18.86
CA VAL A 40 -13.81 -10.77 -19.95
C VAL A 40 -13.70 -9.40 -19.30
N ILE A 41 -12.63 -8.67 -19.60
CA ILE A 41 -12.40 -7.34 -19.03
C ILE A 41 -13.30 -6.31 -19.73
N ASP A 42 -14.53 -6.14 -19.24
CA ASP A 42 -15.52 -5.19 -19.75
C ASP A 42 -16.12 -4.28 -18.66
N GLY A 43 -15.68 -4.47 -17.41
CA GLY A 43 -16.07 -3.68 -16.25
C GLY A 43 -17.31 -4.24 -15.56
N VAL A 44 -17.98 -5.25 -16.12
CA VAL A 44 -19.18 -5.89 -15.58
C VAL A 44 -18.81 -7.16 -14.83
N LEU A 45 -19.18 -7.22 -13.55
CA LEU A 45 -18.75 -8.32 -12.67
C LEU A 45 -19.65 -9.56 -12.73
N ASP A 46 -20.07 -9.99 -13.93
CA ASP A 46 -20.99 -11.14 -14.13
C ASP A 46 -20.29 -12.44 -14.59
N ASP A 47 -18.99 -12.37 -14.87
CA ASP A 47 -18.14 -13.51 -15.16
C ASP A 47 -18.08 -14.55 -14.04
N ALA A 48 -17.90 -15.81 -14.43
CA ALA A 48 -17.77 -16.92 -13.49
C ALA A 48 -16.61 -16.74 -12.48
N ALA A 49 -15.54 -16.03 -12.88
CA ALA A 49 -14.40 -15.74 -12.02
C ALA A 49 -14.77 -14.93 -10.76
N TRP A 50 -15.82 -14.10 -10.84
CA TRP A 50 -16.21 -13.14 -9.81
C TRP A 50 -17.44 -13.53 -8.98
N ARG A 51 -18.23 -14.53 -9.42
CA ARG A 51 -19.48 -14.90 -8.72
C ARG A 51 -19.24 -15.47 -7.32
N ASP A 52 -18.30 -16.41 -7.20
CA ASP A 52 -18.01 -17.12 -5.94
C ASP A 52 -16.69 -16.66 -5.30
N VAL A 53 -16.15 -15.52 -5.76
CA VAL A 53 -14.89 -14.98 -5.24
C VAL A 53 -15.05 -14.41 -3.83
N ALA A 54 -13.99 -14.56 -3.03
CA ALA A 54 -13.83 -13.79 -1.82
C ALA A 54 -13.74 -12.30 -2.17
N TRP A 55 -14.66 -11.47 -1.68
CA TRP A 55 -14.38 -10.03 -1.64
C TRP A 55 -13.52 -9.75 -0.41
N THR A 56 -12.62 -8.76 -0.52
CA THR A 56 -11.91 -8.23 0.64
C THR A 56 -12.91 -7.69 1.66
N GLU A 57 -12.46 -7.49 2.90
CA GLU A 57 -13.20 -6.61 3.81
C GLU A 57 -13.29 -5.20 3.21
N PRO A 58 -14.33 -4.42 3.54
CA PRO A 58 -14.45 -3.04 3.09
C PRO A 58 -13.22 -2.22 3.42
N PHE A 59 -12.89 -1.27 2.55
CA PHE A 59 -11.79 -0.35 2.76
C PHE A 59 -12.05 0.47 4.04
N THR A 60 -10.97 0.89 4.68
CA THR A 60 -10.96 1.73 5.88
C THR A 60 -10.19 3.01 5.59
N ASP A 61 -10.31 4.04 6.42
CA ASP A 61 -9.39 5.16 6.37
C ASP A 61 -7.93 4.69 6.49
N ILE A 62 -7.01 5.32 5.75
CA ILE A 62 -5.59 4.99 5.71
C ILE A 62 -4.91 5.02 7.09
N GLU A 63 -5.37 5.87 8.01
CA GLU A 63 -4.91 5.95 9.39
C GLU A 63 -5.57 4.88 10.30
N GLY A 64 -6.37 3.99 9.72
CA GLY A 64 -7.08 2.90 10.39
C GLY A 64 -8.20 3.41 11.31
N ALA A 65 -8.44 2.70 12.42
CA ALA A 65 -9.54 2.97 13.35
C ALA A 65 -9.44 4.31 14.11
N ARG A 66 -8.36 5.08 13.90
CA ARG A 66 -8.20 6.44 14.45
C ARG A 66 -9.12 7.46 13.77
N ARG A 67 -9.64 7.11 12.60
CA ARG A 67 -10.52 7.94 11.78
C ARG A 67 -11.86 7.23 11.57
N PRO A 68 -12.93 7.98 11.24
CA PRO A 68 -14.21 7.38 10.89
C PRO A 68 -14.09 6.39 9.73
N ALA A 69 -14.96 5.39 9.69
CA ALA A 69 -15.06 4.51 8.53
C ALA A 69 -15.47 5.31 7.28
N PRO A 70 -15.03 4.88 6.08
CA PRO A 70 -15.44 5.46 4.81
C PRO A 70 -16.95 5.62 4.68
N ALA A 71 -17.39 6.73 4.10
CA ALA A 71 -18.80 7.00 3.86
C ALA A 71 -19.38 6.11 2.75
N PHE A 72 -18.54 5.64 1.82
CA PHE A 72 -18.94 4.82 0.69
C PHE A 72 -18.14 3.52 0.68
N ALA A 73 -18.83 2.39 0.54
CA ALA A 73 -18.17 1.10 0.57
C ALA A 73 -17.29 0.90 -0.67
N THR A 74 -16.08 0.38 -0.44
CA THR A 74 -15.19 -0.09 -1.51
C THR A 74 -14.66 -1.46 -1.15
N THR A 75 -14.71 -2.40 -2.09
CA THR A 75 -14.18 -3.76 -1.93
C THR A 75 -13.47 -4.20 -3.20
N ALA A 76 -12.49 -5.09 -3.03
CA ALA A 76 -11.73 -5.66 -4.13
C ALA A 76 -11.87 -7.19 -4.14
N ALA A 77 -11.59 -7.81 -5.28
CA ALA A 77 -11.40 -9.23 -5.44
C ALA A 77 -10.25 -9.49 -6.39
N MET A 78 -9.58 -10.62 -6.22
CA MET A 78 -8.41 -10.99 -7.01
C MET A 78 -8.51 -12.44 -7.46
N ARG A 79 -8.06 -12.67 -8.69
CA ARG A 79 -7.88 -13.99 -9.30
C ARG A 79 -6.60 -13.99 -10.11
N TRP A 80 -6.12 -15.16 -10.52
CA TRP A 80 -5.00 -15.26 -11.44
C TRP A 80 -5.15 -16.41 -12.42
N ASP A 81 -4.44 -16.36 -13.53
CA ASP A 81 -4.20 -17.53 -14.39
C ASP A 81 -2.74 -17.53 -14.88
N GLU A 82 -2.39 -18.38 -15.84
CA GLU A 82 -1.03 -18.46 -16.37
C GLU A 82 -0.57 -17.19 -17.13
N GLN A 83 -1.47 -16.29 -17.50
CA GLN A 83 -1.19 -15.11 -18.32
C GLN A 83 -1.32 -13.79 -17.55
N TYR A 84 -2.29 -13.70 -16.64
CA TYR A 84 -2.64 -12.45 -15.97
C TYR A 84 -2.86 -12.59 -14.47
N PHE A 85 -2.57 -11.49 -13.78
CA PHE A 85 -3.13 -11.17 -12.47
C PHE A 85 -4.39 -10.33 -12.67
N TYR A 86 -5.53 -10.80 -12.16
CA TYR A 86 -6.82 -10.16 -12.31
C TYR A 86 -7.28 -9.47 -11.03
N PHE A 87 -7.90 -8.30 -11.20
CA PHE A 87 -8.50 -7.53 -10.13
C PHE A 87 -9.91 -7.10 -10.52
N ALA A 88 -10.80 -7.07 -9.53
CA ALA A 88 -12.13 -6.52 -9.65
C ALA A 88 -12.41 -5.59 -8.46
N PHE A 89 -13.10 -4.48 -8.72
CA PHE A 89 -13.48 -3.51 -7.69
C PHE A 89 -14.96 -3.20 -7.75
N ARG A 90 -15.55 -2.96 -6.58
CA ARG A 90 -16.88 -2.40 -6.40
C ARG A 90 -16.74 -1.13 -5.56
N LEU A 91 -17.17 0.00 -6.12
CA LEU A 91 -17.10 1.31 -5.48
C LEU A 91 -18.51 1.90 -5.42
N GLU A 92 -19.04 2.11 -4.22
CA GLU A 92 -20.21 2.98 -4.06
C GLU A 92 -19.78 4.43 -4.30
N GLU A 93 -20.53 5.17 -5.12
CA GLU A 93 -20.24 6.57 -5.42
C GLU A 93 -21.54 7.27 -5.86
N PRO A 94 -22.10 8.17 -5.02
CA PRO A 94 -23.29 8.92 -5.38
C PRO A 94 -23.05 10.07 -6.37
N HIS A 95 -21.79 10.44 -6.62
CA HIS A 95 -21.40 11.55 -7.47
C HIS A 95 -20.31 11.12 -8.44
N LEU A 96 -20.70 10.46 -9.53
CA LEU A 96 -19.76 10.02 -10.56
C LEU A 96 -19.22 11.25 -11.30
N GLN A 97 -18.00 11.63 -10.92
CA GLN A 97 -17.26 12.72 -11.55
C GLN A 97 -15.92 12.17 -12.05
N ALA A 98 -15.57 12.51 -13.28
CA ALA A 98 -14.23 12.36 -13.79
C ALA A 98 -13.98 13.28 -14.98
N SER A 99 -12.78 13.84 -15.05
CA SER A 99 -12.35 14.86 -16.02
C SER A 99 -11.02 14.53 -16.67
N CYS A 100 -10.14 13.79 -15.99
CA CYS A 100 -8.84 13.40 -16.48
C CYS A 100 -8.99 12.32 -17.57
N ARG A 101 -8.55 12.65 -18.79
CA ARG A 101 -8.63 11.78 -19.98
C ARG A 101 -7.26 11.33 -20.49
N GLN A 102 -6.22 12.03 -20.08
CA GLN A 102 -4.88 11.79 -20.57
C GLN A 102 -4.24 10.71 -19.70
N ARG A 103 -3.84 9.60 -20.34
CA ARG A 103 -3.02 8.56 -19.70
C ARG A 103 -1.76 9.19 -19.09
N ASP A 104 -1.28 8.63 -17.99
CA ASP A 104 -0.04 9.03 -17.32
C ASP A 104 -0.05 10.49 -16.82
N SER A 105 -1.18 10.87 -16.23
CA SER A 105 -1.41 12.17 -15.59
C SER A 105 -1.75 11.96 -14.11
N TYR A 106 -1.56 12.98 -13.28
CA TYR A 106 -1.90 12.94 -11.85
C TYR A 106 -3.43 12.86 -11.64
N ILE A 107 -4.00 11.65 -11.69
CA ILE A 107 -5.45 11.42 -11.64
C ILE A 107 -5.99 11.83 -10.28
N TYR A 108 -5.37 11.38 -9.19
CA TYR A 108 -5.77 11.68 -7.82
C TYR A 108 -5.90 13.19 -7.52
N GLN A 109 -5.24 14.07 -8.27
CA GLN A 109 -5.35 15.53 -8.09
C GLN A 109 -6.62 16.12 -8.69
N LEU A 110 -7.26 15.43 -9.63
CA LEU A 110 -8.38 15.94 -10.41
C LEU A 110 -9.68 15.21 -10.11
N ASP A 111 -9.63 13.88 -10.02
CA ASP A 111 -10.80 13.01 -9.95
C ASP A 111 -10.72 12.08 -8.72
N ASN A 112 -11.81 11.36 -8.47
CA ASN A 112 -11.77 10.17 -7.63
C ASN A 112 -11.21 8.99 -8.44
N ASP A 113 -10.44 8.13 -7.80
CA ASP A 113 -9.81 6.97 -8.44
C ASP A 113 -9.77 5.74 -7.55
N ILE A 114 -9.34 4.64 -8.16
CA ILE A 114 -8.93 3.41 -7.49
C ILE A 114 -7.49 3.10 -7.90
N GLU A 115 -6.69 2.70 -6.91
CA GLU A 115 -5.26 2.50 -7.06
C GLU A 115 -4.89 1.06 -6.67
N ILE A 116 -3.94 0.47 -7.39
CA ILE A 116 -3.39 -0.87 -7.15
C ILE A 116 -1.90 -0.76 -6.92
N PHE A 117 -1.44 -1.30 -5.79
CA PHE A 117 -0.05 -1.28 -5.37
C PHE A 117 0.49 -2.69 -5.23
N MET A 118 1.70 -2.96 -5.74
CA MET A 118 2.31 -4.30 -5.69
C MET A 118 3.82 -4.27 -5.42
N ASP A 119 4.24 -4.98 -4.39
CA ASP A 119 5.64 -5.27 -4.02
C ASP A 119 5.82 -6.81 -4.01
N PRO A 120 6.20 -7.41 -5.16
CA PRO A 120 6.21 -8.87 -5.32
C PRO A 120 7.25 -9.61 -4.47
N ASP A 121 8.46 -9.04 -4.29
CA ASP A 121 9.53 -9.66 -3.50
C ASP A 121 9.52 -9.24 -2.02
N GLY A 122 8.69 -8.25 -1.66
CA GLY A 122 8.57 -7.79 -0.29
C GLY A 122 9.78 -6.98 0.18
N SER A 123 10.56 -6.41 -0.74
CA SER A 123 11.78 -5.65 -0.44
C SER A 123 11.52 -4.19 -0.06
N ASN A 124 10.28 -3.72 -0.16
CA ASN A 124 9.88 -2.31 -0.11
C ASN A 124 10.43 -1.44 -1.24
N HIS A 125 11.11 -2.02 -2.23
CA HIS A 125 11.81 -1.32 -3.31
C HIS A 125 11.36 -1.91 -4.65
N LEU A 126 11.43 -1.12 -5.73
CA LEU A 126 11.00 -1.55 -7.08
C LEU A 126 9.57 -2.11 -7.12
N TYR A 127 8.64 -1.36 -6.53
CA TYR A 127 7.21 -1.70 -6.50
C TYR A 127 6.42 -0.81 -7.46
N ALA A 128 5.27 -1.30 -7.91
CA ALA A 128 4.43 -0.59 -8.87
C ALA A 128 3.16 -0.02 -8.24
N GLU A 129 2.62 0.97 -8.94
CA GLU A 129 1.34 1.62 -8.71
C GLU A 129 0.60 1.72 -10.05
N LEU A 130 -0.73 1.53 -10.01
CA LEU A 130 -1.65 1.79 -11.11
C LEU A 130 -2.86 2.54 -10.55
N GLU A 131 -3.17 3.72 -11.08
CA GLU A 131 -4.39 4.49 -10.81
C GLU A 131 -5.39 4.36 -11.97
N LEU A 132 -6.69 4.33 -11.65
CA LEU A 132 -7.80 4.32 -12.59
C LEU A 132 -8.95 5.21 -12.12
N ASN A 133 -9.43 6.13 -12.97
CA ASN A 133 -10.65 6.90 -12.69
C ASN A 133 -11.90 6.31 -13.37
N ALA A 134 -13.06 6.93 -13.11
CA ALA A 134 -14.34 6.54 -13.71
C ALA A 134 -14.41 6.68 -15.25
N LEU A 135 -13.45 7.36 -15.89
CA LEU A 135 -13.30 7.42 -17.34
C LEU A 135 -12.47 6.26 -17.91
N ASN A 136 -12.00 5.34 -17.06
CA ASN A 136 -11.01 4.31 -17.39
C ASN A 136 -9.68 4.91 -17.89
N THR A 137 -9.36 6.15 -17.48
CA THR A 137 -8.03 6.72 -17.68
C THR A 137 -7.10 6.07 -16.67
N ALA A 138 -5.95 5.61 -17.15
CA ALA A 138 -4.99 4.87 -16.36
C ALA A 138 -3.67 5.63 -16.22
N TRP A 139 -3.02 5.52 -15.07
CA TRP A 139 -1.65 5.98 -14.85
C TRP A 139 -0.89 4.90 -14.10
N ASP A 140 0.19 4.39 -14.67
CA ASP A 140 1.08 3.47 -14.01
C ASP A 140 2.48 4.05 -13.80
N LEU A 141 3.12 3.59 -12.74
CA LEU A 141 4.46 4.03 -12.38
C LEU A 141 5.16 2.97 -11.53
N LEU A 142 6.49 2.98 -11.63
CA LEU A 142 7.37 2.18 -10.80
C LEU A 142 8.08 3.09 -9.79
N LEU A 143 8.09 2.71 -8.52
CA LEU A 143 8.85 3.41 -7.48
C LEU A 143 10.11 2.62 -7.16
N ILE A 144 11.26 3.30 -7.24
CA ILE A 144 12.55 2.66 -6.92
C ILE A 144 12.61 2.34 -5.42
N ARG A 145 12.09 3.25 -4.58
CA ARG A 145 11.93 3.13 -3.12
C ARG A 145 10.90 4.17 -2.64
N PRO A 146 10.41 4.11 -1.38
CA PRO A 146 9.45 5.07 -0.86
C PRO A 146 9.86 6.54 -0.97
N TYR A 147 8.88 7.43 -1.21
CA TYR A 147 9.11 8.89 -1.27
C TYR A 147 9.74 9.43 0.02
N ARG A 148 9.32 8.90 1.18
CA ARG A 148 9.90 9.23 2.50
C ARG A 148 11.36 8.84 2.66
N ASP A 149 11.84 7.94 1.82
CA ASP A 149 13.23 7.50 1.75
C ASP A 149 13.97 8.21 0.61
N GLY A 150 13.35 9.24 0.01
CA GLY A 150 13.89 10.01 -1.10
C GLY A 150 13.97 9.21 -2.39
N GLY A 151 13.06 8.26 -2.62
CA GLY A 151 12.93 7.54 -3.87
C GLY A 151 12.16 8.32 -4.94
N PRO A 152 12.58 8.26 -6.22
CA PRO A 152 11.79 8.81 -7.32
C PRO A 152 10.76 7.80 -7.82
N ALA A 153 9.71 8.33 -8.45
CA ALA A 153 8.86 7.58 -9.37
C ALA A 153 9.46 7.56 -10.78
N VAL A 154 9.28 6.45 -11.47
CA VAL A 154 9.62 6.25 -12.88
C VAL A 154 8.33 6.21 -13.68
N HIS A 155 7.86 7.40 -14.08
CA HIS A 155 6.62 7.57 -14.86
C HIS A 155 6.72 7.06 -16.31
N ALA A 156 7.91 6.66 -16.77
CA ALA A 156 8.10 6.10 -18.10
C ALA A 156 7.95 4.57 -18.13
N TRP A 157 7.78 3.95 -16.97
CA TRP A 157 7.43 2.54 -16.88
C TRP A 157 5.95 2.38 -17.20
N ASP A 158 5.61 1.41 -18.04
CA ASP A 158 4.26 1.15 -18.54
C ASP A 158 3.93 -0.33 -18.35
N ILE A 159 2.72 -0.64 -17.88
CA ILE A 159 2.24 -2.02 -17.82
C ILE A 159 1.82 -2.45 -19.23
N ALA A 160 2.79 -2.76 -20.07
CA ALA A 160 2.54 -3.12 -21.47
C ALA A 160 1.57 -4.31 -21.58
N GLY A 161 0.44 -4.10 -22.26
CA GLY A 161 -0.61 -5.13 -22.39
C GLY A 161 -1.64 -5.14 -21.26
N LEU A 162 -1.61 -4.15 -20.36
CA LEU A 162 -2.66 -3.87 -19.39
C LEU A 162 -4.02 -3.80 -20.08
N ARG A 163 -5.00 -4.49 -19.49
CA ARG A 163 -6.42 -4.40 -19.89
C ARG A 163 -7.21 -3.88 -18.72
N THR A 164 -7.97 -2.83 -18.93
CA THR A 164 -8.84 -2.25 -17.92
C THR A 164 -10.19 -1.90 -18.52
N ALA A 165 -11.24 -2.04 -17.71
CA ALA A 165 -12.56 -1.59 -18.07
C ALA A 165 -13.31 -1.10 -16.84
N VAL A 166 -14.19 -0.12 -17.07
CA VAL A 166 -15.03 0.52 -16.07
C VAL A 166 -16.47 0.42 -16.51
N HIS A 167 -17.35 0.01 -15.59
CA HIS A 167 -18.79 0.09 -15.76
C HIS A 167 -19.38 1.07 -14.73
N LEU A 168 -20.23 1.98 -15.21
CA LEU A 168 -20.86 3.01 -14.39
C LEU A 168 -22.32 2.63 -14.11
N ASP A 169 -22.72 2.67 -12.84
CA ASP A 169 -24.13 2.57 -12.41
C ASP A 169 -24.62 3.98 -12.06
N GLY A 170 -24.84 4.78 -13.11
CA GLY A 170 -25.17 6.20 -13.01
C GLY A 170 -24.86 7.02 -14.26
N THR A 171 -24.93 8.34 -14.13
CA THR A 171 -24.70 9.34 -15.19
C THR A 171 -23.44 10.15 -14.90
N LEU A 172 -22.35 9.85 -15.62
CA LEU A 172 -21.07 10.55 -15.40
C LEU A 172 -21.19 12.08 -15.61
N ASN A 173 -20.71 12.83 -14.63
CA ASN A 173 -20.64 14.30 -14.60
C ASN A 173 -22.02 15.00 -14.64
N ASP A 174 -23.08 14.37 -14.16
CA ASP A 174 -24.40 15.00 -14.01
C ASP A 174 -24.72 15.29 -12.53
N PRO A 175 -24.55 16.54 -12.06
CA PRO A 175 -24.85 16.90 -10.67
C PRO A 175 -26.35 16.97 -10.35
N SER A 176 -27.24 16.71 -11.32
CA SER A 176 -28.69 16.80 -11.14
C SER A 176 -29.35 15.49 -10.69
N ASP A 177 -28.65 14.36 -10.79
CA ASP A 177 -29.09 13.07 -10.29
C ASP A 177 -28.18 12.55 -9.16
N GLN A 178 -28.42 11.31 -8.76
CA GLN A 178 -27.62 10.60 -7.78
C GLN A 178 -27.30 9.22 -8.34
N ASP A 179 -26.01 8.92 -8.38
CA ASP A 179 -25.49 7.65 -8.88
C ASP A 179 -25.47 6.59 -7.79
N ARG A 180 -25.11 5.36 -8.18
CA ARG A 180 -24.96 4.25 -7.24
C ARG A 180 -23.51 3.84 -7.08
N GLY A 181 -22.71 3.94 -8.13
CA GLY A 181 -21.31 3.59 -8.08
C GLY A 181 -20.75 3.14 -9.42
N TRP A 182 -19.62 2.45 -9.34
CA TRP A 182 -18.91 1.95 -10.49
C TRP A 182 -18.11 0.70 -10.14
N THR A 183 -17.86 -0.11 -11.16
CA THR A 183 -17.07 -1.32 -11.07
C THR A 183 -15.90 -1.24 -12.04
N VAL A 184 -14.80 -1.87 -11.63
CA VAL A 184 -13.55 -1.86 -12.41
C VAL A 184 -13.06 -3.29 -12.53
N GLU A 185 -12.61 -3.66 -13.72
CA GLU A 185 -11.87 -4.89 -13.96
C GLU A 185 -10.50 -4.58 -14.53
N VAL A 186 -9.50 -5.32 -14.09
CA VAL A 186 -8.11 -5.18 -14.53
C VAL A 186 -7.51 -6.55 -14.78
N ALA A 187 -6.80 -6.71 -15.91
CA ALA A 187 -5.90 -7.82 -16.15
C ALA A 187 -4.48 -7.30 -16.40
N MET A 188 -3.56 -7.64 -15.49
CA MET A 188 -2.15 -7.28 -15.57
C MET A 188 -1.31 -8.47 -16.06
N PRO A 189 -0.60 -8.32 -17.19
CA PRO A 189 0.26 -9.38 -17.72
C PRO A 189 1.41 -9.76 -16.77
N TRP A 190 1.62 -11.07 -16.56
CA TRP A 190 2.75 -11.55 -15.74
C TRP A 190 4.12 -11.24 -16.35
N ASP A 191 4.22 -11.13 -17.67
CA ASP A 191 5.47 -10.83 -18.37
C ASP A 191 6.04 -9.44 -18.05
N VAL A 192 5.17 -8.46 -17.73
CA VAL A 192 5.58 -7.14 -17.26
C VAL A 192 5.81 -7.13 -15.75
N LEU A 193 4.90 -7.70 -14.96
CA LEU A 193 5.07 -7.79 -13.51
C LEU A 193 6.36 -8.55 -13.15
N GLY A 194 6.70 -9.59 -13.90
CA GLY A 194 7.93 -10.37 -13.74
C GLY A 194 9.23 -9.59 -13.95
N GLN A 195 9.20 -8.45 -14.64
CA GLN A 195 10.39 -7.61 -14.86
C GLN A 195 10.80 -6.86 -13.58
N MET A 196 9.83 -6.53 -12.72
CA MET A 196 10.08 -5.89 -11.43
C MET A 196 10.05 -6.88 -10.26
N ALA A 197 9.41 -8.05 -10.43
CA ALA A 197 9.06 -8.90 -9.31
C ALA A 197 10.24 -9.47 -8.52
N GLY A 198 11.44 -9.54 -9.10
CA GLY A 198 12.61 -10.15 -8.42
C GLY A 198 12.47 -11.65 -8.10
N ARG A 199 11.36 -12.27 -8.50
CA ARG A 199 10.96 -13.67 -8.28
C ARG A 199 10.10 -14.17 -9.45
N ALA A 200 9.63 -15.42 -9.37
CA ALA A 200 8.76 -16.01 -10.39
C ALA A 200 7.44 -15.22 -10.56
N ALA A 201 7.05 -15.01 -11.81
CA ALA A 201 5.76 -14.47 -12.24
C ALA A 201 5.30 -15.28 -13.47
N PRO A 202 4.14 -15.97 -13.45
CA PRO A 202 3.21 -16.08 -12.32
C PRO A 202 3.83 -16.69 -11.06
N PRO A 203 3.30 -16.37 -9.85
CA PRO A 203 3.76 -16.95 -8.60
C PRO A 203 3.49 -18.45 -8.51
N ALA A 204 4.30 -19.17 -7.73
CA ALA A 204 4.04 -20.57 -7.42
C ALA A 204 2.91 -20.71 -6.38
N ASP A 205 2.33 -21.91 -6.27
CA ASP A 205 1.35 -22.22 -5.23
C ASP A 205 1.96 -21.98 -3.82
N GLY A 206 1.29 -21.15 -3.03
CA GLY A 206 1.70 -20.74 -1.70
C GLY A 206 2.62 -19.51 -1.64
N ASP A 207 3.07 -18.97 -2.78
CA ASP A 207 3.82 -17.72 -2.82
C ASP A 207 2.97 -16.56 -2.31
N ILE A 208 3.61 -15.60 -1.64
CA ILE A 208 2.95 -14.41 -1.11
C ILE A 208 3.55 -13.15 -1.73
N TRP A 209 2.71 -12.29 -2.31
CA TRP A 209 3.08 -10.93 -2.71
C TRP A 209 2.44 -9.92 -1.77
N ARG A 210 3.07 -8.76 -1.62
CA ARG A 210 2.45 -7.63 -0.94
C ARG A 210 1.66 -6.82 -1.94
N VAL A 211 0.37 -6.67 -1.67
CA VAL A 211 -0.56 -5.94 -2.54
C VAL A 211 -1.46 -5.09 -1.67
N ASN A 212 -1.77 -3.89 -2.12
CA ASN A 212 -2.77 -3.09 -1.47
C ASN A 212 -3.52 -2.23 -2.47
N PHE A 213 -4.60 -1.63 -1.98
CA PHE A 213 -5.48 -0.80 -2.78
C PHE A 213 -5.75 0.49 -2.03
N SER A 214 -5.92 1.57 -2.77
CA SER A 214 -6.40 2.85 -2.26
C SER A 214 -7.54 3.34 -3.14
N ARG A 215 -8.45 4.09 -2.55
CA ARG A 215 -9.40 4.96 -3.23
C ARG A 215 -9.10 6.36 -2.76
N VAL A 216 -8.67 7.23 -3.67
CA VAL A 216 -8.66 8.66 -3.38
C VAL A 216 -10.07 9.18 -3.58
N GLN A 217 -10.63 9.76 -2.53
CA GLN A 217 -11.97 10.31 -2.51
C GLN A 217 -11.93 11.79 -2.17
N TRP A 218 -12.31 12.62 -3.12
CA TRP A 218 -12.66 14.01 -2.87
C TRP A 218 -14.15 14.14 -2.59
N ASP A 219 -14.48 15.09 -1.72
CA ASP A 219 -15.85 15.53 -1.53
C ASP A 219 -16.21 16.48 -2.68
N PHE A 220 -16.93 15.97 -3.68
CA PHE A 220 -17.46 16.79 -4.78
C PHE A 220 -18.87 17.31 -4.46
N LEU A 221 -19.14 18.54 -4.87
CA LEU A 221 -20.42 19.21 -4.72
C LEU A 221 -20.90 19.75 -6.08
N PRO A 222 -22.22 19.81 -6.34
CA PRO A 222 -22.76 20.50 -7.51
C PRO A 222 -22.26 21.94 -7.61
N ASP A 223 -21.72 22.31 -8.77
CA ASP A 223 -21.29 23.68 -9.06
C ASP A 223 -22.46 24.47 -9.68
N PRO A 224 -22.81 25.67 -9.16
CA PRO A 224 -23.80 26.54 -9.79
C PRO A 224 -23.49 26.92 -11.25
N ALA A 225 -22.23 26.85 -11.67
CA ALA A 225 -21.80 27.04 -13.06
C ALA A 225 -21.98 25.78 -13.93
N GLY A 226 -22.37 24.65 -13.34
CA GLY A 226 -22.55 23.35 -13.98
C GLY A 226 -21.44 22.36 -13.64
N GLY A 227 -21.79 21.07 -13.57
CA GLY A 227 -20.87 19.99 -13.18
C GLY A 227 -20.60 19.95 -11.67
N TYR A 228 -19.41 19.48 -11.31
CA TYR A 228 -18.99 19.33 -9.92
C TYR A 228 -17.77 20.20 -9.61
N THR A 229 -17.64 20.60 -8.34
CA THR A 229 -16.46 21.27 -7.80
C THR A 229 -16.06 20.62 -6.48
N LYS A 230 -14.77 20.59 -6.18
CA LYS A 230 -14.27 20.09 -4.89
C LYS A 230 -14.82 20.97 -3.77
N ALA A 231 -15.27 20.35 -2.69
CA ALA A 231 -15.63 21.03 -1.45
C ALA A 231 -14.45 21.87 -0.96
N ARG A 232 -14.74 23.06 -0.45
CA ARG A 232 -13.73 24.05 -0.03
C ARG A 232 -13.92 24.45 1.41
N ASP A 233 -12.80 24.68 2.08
CA ASP A 233 -12.75 25.32 3.38
C ASP A 233 -13.30 26.76 3.28
N PRO A 234 -14.34 27.13 4.06
CA PRO A 234 -14.96 28.45 3.98
C PRO A 234 -14.06 29.62 4.41
N GLU A 235 -13.05 29.37 5.24
CA GLU A 235 -12.16 30.40 5.77
C GLU A 235 -11.01 30.69 4.80
N THR A 236 -10.47 29.66 4.16
CA THR A 236 -9.28 29.74 3.29
C THR A 236 -9.60 29.70 1.80
N GLY A 237 -10.79 29.20 1.42
CA GLY A 237 -11.20 28.97 0.03
C GLY A 237 -10.47 27.84 -0.68
N ARG A 238 -9.59 27.11 0.03
CA ARG A 238 -8.83 25.97 -0.52
C ARG A 238 -9.70 24.72 -0.56
N PRO A 239 -9.48 23.80 -1.51
CA PRO A 239 -10.12 22.48 -1.46
C PRO A 239 -9.86 21.82 -0.10
N LEU A 240 -10.88 21.16 0.45
CA LEU A 240 -10.70 20.23 1.56
C LEU A 240 -9.77 19.10 1.13
N PRO A 241 -8.95 18.53 2.03
CA PRO A 241 -8.10 17.40 1.69
C PRO A 241 -8.94 16.20 1.25
N GLU A 242 -8.36 15.40 0.37
CA GLU A 242 -8.89 14.10 -0.02
C GLU A 242 -8.93 13.13 1.16
N HIS A 243 -9.85 12.18 1.09
CA HIS A 243 -9.82 10.98 1.92
C HIS A 243 -9.05 9.90 1.17
N ASN A 244 -8.23 9.15 1.91
CA ASN A 244 -7.53 7.99 1.39
C ASN A 244 -8.12 6.76 2.07
N TRP A 245 -8.88 5.96 1.33
CA TRP A 245 -9.52 4.75 1.84
C TRP A 245 -8.81 3.53 1.27
N VAL A 246 -8.32 2.65 2.13
CA VAL A 246 -7.42 1.56 1.74
C VAL A 246 -7.93 0.20 2.22
N TRP A 247 -7.50 -0.87 1.56
CA TRP A 247 -7.77 -2.23 2.07
C TRP A 247 -6.97 -2.48 3.35
N SER A 248 -5.64 -2.57 3.30
CA SER A 248 -4.79 -2.68 4.49
C SER A 248 -4.38 -1.28 4.99
N PRO A 249 -4.68 -0.89 6.25
CA PRO A 249 -4.35 0.44 6.78
C PRO A 249 -2.83 0.65 6.91
N GLN A 250 -2.39 1.89 6.72
CA GLN A 250 -0.97 2.29 6.79
C GLN A 250 -0.61 2.99 8.11
N SER A 251 -1.63 3.45 8.85
CA SER A 251 -1.53 4.22 10.11
C SER A 251 -0.89 5.60 10.00
N LEU A 252 -0.55 6.01 8.77
CA LEU A 252 -0.12 7.34 8.36
C LEU A 252 -0.74 7.62 6.99
N ILE A 253 -0.92 8.89 6.63
CA ILE A 253 -1.28 9.30 5.26
C ILE A 253 -0.04 9.13 4.37
N ALA A 254 0.30 7.88 4.07
CA ALA A 254 1.49 7.48 3.32
C ALA A 254 1.27 6.08 2.72
N MET A 255 0.68 6.02 1.52
CA MET A 255 0.38 4.76 0.86
C MET A 255 1.64 3.99 0.43
N HIS A 256 2.74 4.71 0.16
CA HIS A 256 4.04 4.17 -0.22
C HIS A 256 4.83 3.61 0.98
N MET A 257 4.20 2.66 1.69
CA MET A 257 4.76 1.89 2.79
C MET A 257 4.51 0.39 2.56
N PRO A 258 5.23 -0.24 1.61
CA PRO A 258 4.94 -1.61 1.21
C PRO A 258 4.93 -2.62 2.37
N GLU A 259 5.70 -2.37 3.42
CA GLU A 259 5.73 -3.17 4.64
C GLU A 259 4.38 -3.28 5.39
N ASN A 260 3.40 -2.43 5.09
CA ASN A 260 2.06 -2.41 5.66
C ASN A 260 0.96 -2.83 4.70
N TRP A 261 1.31 -3.14 3.46
CA TRP A 261 0.37 -3.64 2.46
C TRP A 261 -0.14 -5.02 2.82
N GLY A 262 -1.29 -5.37 2.27
CA GLY A 262 -1.89 -6.68 2.48
C GLY A 262 -1.05 -7.79 1.88
N GLU A 263 -1.24 -9.00 2.38
CA GLU A 263 -0.53 -10.19 1.91
C GLU A 263 -1.46 -11.04 1.02
N VAL A 264 -1.11 -11.16 -0.26
CA VAL A 264 -1.87 -11.96 -1.22
C VAL A 264 -1.13 -13.28 -1.45
N MET A 265 -1.74 -14.37 -1.00
CA MET A 265 -1.22 -15.72 -1.23
C MET A 265 -1.86 -16.31 -2.48
N PHE A 266 -1.03 -16.75 -3.43
CA PHE A 266 -1.49 -17.38 -4.67
C PHE A 266 -1.70 -18.87 -4.45
N VAL A 267 -2.88 -19.37 -4.81
CA VAL A 267 -3.21 -20.80 -4.72
C VAL A 267 -3.85 -21.32 -5.99
N THR A 268 -3.59 -22.58 -6.29
CA THR A 268 -4.13 -23.28 -7.47
C THR A 268 -5.58 -23.71 -7.31
N GLU A 269 -6.03 -23.95 -6.07
CA GLU A 269 -7.40 -24.34 -5.72
C GLU A 269 -7.98 -23.39 -4.66
N ASP A 270 -9.26 -23.04 -4.78
CA ASP A 270 -9.96 -22.23 -3.79
C ASP A 270 -10.18 -23.03 -2.49
N GLN A 271 -9.98 -22.39 -1.34
CA GLN A 271 -10.19 -23.01 -0.02
C GLN A 271 -11.32 -22.27 0.73
N PRO A 272 -12.58 -22.71 0.59
CA PRO A 272 -13.72 -21.92 1.05
C PRO A 272 -13.94 -21.94 2.57
N HIS A 273 -13.37 -22.90 3.30
CA HIS A 273 -13.72 -23.13 4.72
C HIS A 273 -12.84 -22.39 5.74
N ASP A 274 -11.54 -22.22 5.46
CA ASP A 274 -10.63 -21.47 6.33
C ASP A 274 -9.51 -20.82 5.51
N ARG A 275 -9.75 -19.58 5.07
CA ARG A 275 -8.82 -18.81 4.22
C ARG A 275 -7.56 -18.32 4.94
N THR A 276 -7.53 -18.45 6.27
CA THR A 276 -6.41 -18.00 7.11
C THR A 276 -5.48 -19.15 7.51
N ALA A 277 -5.93 -20.40 7.41
CA ALA A 277 -5.10 -21.58 7.68
C ALA A 277 -3.83 -21.66 6.80
N PRO A 278 -3.89 -21.38 5.48
CA PRO A 278 -2.70 -21.37 4.64
C PRO A 278 -1.64 -20.39 5.12
N PHE A 279 -2.04 -19.17 5.53
CA PHE A 279 -1.14 -18.17 6.08
C PHE A 279 -0.50 -18.63 7.38
N ARG A 280 -1.27 -19.21 8.31
CA ARG A 280 -0.74 -19.74 9.59
C ARG A 280 0.32 -20.83 9.38
N ALA A 281 0.18 -21.64 8.34
CA ALA A 281 1.12 -22.70 8.01
C ALA A 281 2.34 -22.20 7.20
N SER A 282 2.29 -21.00 6.63
CA SER A 282 3.31 -20.50 5.69
C SER A 282 4.56 -19.99 6.38
N LYS A 283 5.72 -20.52 5.96
CA LYS A 283 7.04 -20.00 6.33
C LYS A 283 7.31 -18.62 5.74
N GLU A 284 6.71 -18.31 4.60
CA GLU A 284 6.84 -17.01 3.95
C GLU A 284 6.06 -15.94 4.69
N HIS A 285 4.81 -16.20 5.07
CA HIS A 285 4.02 -15.33 5.94
C HIS A 285 4.77 -15.03 7.24
N ARG A 286 5.38 -16.07 7.84
CA ARG A 286 6.24 -15.90 9.02
C ARG A 286 7.45 -15.00 8.75
N ALA A 287 8.12 -15.14 7.60
CA ALA A 287 9.24 -14.27 7.24
C ALA A 287 8.80 -12.81 7.07
N ILE A 288 7.66 -12.57 6.43
CA ILE A 288 7.09 -11.22 6.22
C ILE A 288 6.80 -10.57 7.57
N ALA A 289 6.12 -11.27 8.48
CA ALA A 289 5.81 -10.73 9.81
C ALA A 289 7.07 -10.36 10.62
N LEU A 290 8.15 -11.12 10.45
CA LEU A 290 9.45 -10.82 11.07
C LEU A 290 10.17 -9.65 10.44
N SER A 291 10.13 -9.53 9.11
CA SER A 291 10.64 -8.36 8.41
C SER A 291 9.94 -7.07 8.86
N ARG A 292 8.66 -7.13 9.23
CA ARG A 292 7.94 -5.97 9.82
C ARG A 292 8.44 -5.58 11.20
N GLN A 293 9.00 -6.52 11.98
CA GLN A 293 9.70 -6.18 13.23
C GLN A 293 11.02 -5.47 12.95
N LEU A 294 11.74 -5.85 11.89
CA LEU A 294 12.91 -5.11 11.43
C LEU A 294 12.54 -3.67 11.00
N MET A 295 11.36 -3.46 10.41
CA MET A 295 10.91 -2.10 10.07
C MET A 295 10.71 -1.20 11.30
N ARG A 296 10.38 -1.76 12.48
CA ARG A 296 10.38 -0.97 13.74
C ARG A 296 11.77 -0.47 14.11
N VAL A 297 12.79 -1.30 13.88
CA VAL A 297 14.20 -0.90 14.05
C VAL A 297 14.54 0.19 13.04
N TYR A 298 14.10 0.06 11.78
CA TYR A 298 14.29 1.07 10.76
C TYR A 298 13.73 2.44 11.18
N TYR A 299 12.47 2.51 11.62
CA TYR A 299 11.88 3.78 12.04
C TYR A 299 12.59 4.40 13.24
N ALA A 300 12.95 3.59 14.25
CA ALA A 300 13.70 4.09 15.40
C ALA A 300 15.10 4.61 15.00
N GLN A 301 15.76 3.95 14.06
CA GLN A 301 17.03 4.40 13.48
C GLN A 301 16.87 5.73 12.73
N ARG A 302 15.83 5.87 11.91
CA ARG A 302 15.51 7.12 11.19
C ARG A 302 15.23 8.27 12.15
N GLN A 303 14.38 8.03 13.15
CA GLN A 303 14.08 9.00 14.20
C GLN A 303 15.34 9.45 14.94
N ARG A 304 16.25 8.50 15.25
CA ARG A 304 17.52 8.81 15.89
C ARG A 304 18.43 9.62 14.98
N HIS A 305 18.55 9.25 13.71
CA HIS A 305 19.40 9.96 12.75
C HIS A 305 18.99 11.41 12.62
N GLU A 306 17.69 11.70 12.52
CA GLU A 306 17.20 13.08 12.43
C GLU A 306 17.42 13.90 13.71
N THR A 307 17.36 13.26 14.87
CA THR A 307 17.50 13.94 16.17
C THR A 307 18.95 14.08 16.64
N HIS A 308 19.83 13.15 16.26
CA HIS A 308 21.20 13.05 16.76
C HIS A 308 22.27 13.12 15.66
N GLY A 309 21.88 13.15 14.38
CA GLY A 309 22.77 13.20 13.22
C GLY A 309 23.54 11.90 12.95
N ALA A 310 23.12 10.77 13.54
CA ALA A 310 23.76 9.47 13.33
C ALA A 310 22.82 8.30 13.66
N TYR A 311 23.08 7.14 13.05
CA TYR A 311 22.52 5.86 13.48
C TYR A 311 23.29 5.29 14.68
N THR A 312 22.77 4.21 15.30
CA THR A 312 23.43 3.57 16.45
C THR A 312 23.42 2.04 16.38
N ALA A 313 24.48 1.40 16.89
CA ALA A 313 24.49 -0.05 17.10
C ALA A 313 23.97 -0.43 18.50
N ASP A 314 23.76 0.56 19.38
CA ASP A 314 23.20 0.36 20.72
C ASP A 314 21.67 0.28 20.66
N LEU A 315 21.13 -0.94 20.84
CA LEU A 315 19.70 -1.19 20.87
C LEU A 315 18.97 -0.46 21.99
N THR A 316 19.63 -0.23 23.12
CA THR A 316 19.00 0.47 24.25
C THR A 316 18.75 1.94 23.92
N ALA A 317 19.62 2.53 23.10
CA ALA A 317 19.48 3.89 22.60
C ALA A 317 18.38 4.08 21.54
N LEU A 318 17.77 3.00 21.04
CA LEU A 318 16.63 3.06 20.11
C LEU A 318 15.28 3.11 20.81
N GLU A 319 15.25 2.91 22.14
CA GLU A 319 14.03 2.95 22.98
C GLU A 319 12.86 2.15 22.36
N LEU A 320 13.18 1.01 21.74
CA LEU A 320 12.21 0.21 21.01
C LEU A 320 11.09 -0.24 21.93
N THR A 321 9.89 0.29 21.69
CA THR A 321 8.67 -0.21 22.31
C THR A 321 8.05 -1.24 21.37
N TYR A 322 8.01 -2.49 21.85
CA TYR A 322 7.19 -3.51 21.23
C TYR A 322 5.82 -3.41 21.90
N PRO A 323 4.78 -2.89 21.24
CA PRO A 323 3.44 -2.97 21.81
C PRO A 323 3.14 -4.44 22.11
N GLU A 324 2.38 -4.68 23.18
CA GLU A 324 1.66 -5.95 23.32
C GLU A 324 0.93 -6.16 22.00
N LEU A 325 1.30 -7.22 21.28
CA LEU A 325 0.71 -7.50 19.99
C LEU A 325 -0.79 -7.65 20.22
N ALA A 326 -1.59 -6.74 19.66
CA ALA A 326 -3.06 -6.80 19.73
C ALA A 326 -3.63 -8.12 19.15
N TYR A 327 -2.78 -8.92 18.52
CA TYR A 327 -3.04 -10.24 17.97
C TYR A 327 -2.02 -11.26 18.52
N PRO A 328 -2.35 -12.00 19.60
CA PRO A 328 -1.49 -13.02 20.20
C PRO A 328 -1.08 -14.14 19.23
N GLN A 329 -1.84 -14.38 18.16
CA GLN A 329 -1.46 -15.31 17.09
C GLN A 329 -0.26 -14.85 16.24
N LEU A 330 0.05 -13.55 16.28
CA LEU A 330 1.29 -12.97 15.76
C LEU A 330 2.26 -12.67 16.90
N ALA A 331 1.91 -12.96 18.17
CA ALA A 331 2.89 -12.97 19.24
C ALA A 331 3.89 -14.06 18.93
N TYR A 332 5.15 -13.64 18.80
CA TYR A 332 6.27 -14.51 18.46
C TYR A 332 7.16 -14.68 19.69
N PRO A 333 6.72 -15.43 20.73
CA PRO A 333 7.48 -15.62 21.97
C PRO A 333 8.84 -16.30 21.74
N GLU A 334 9.05 -16.93 20.59
CA GLU A 334 10.31 -17.58 20.21
C GLU A 334 11.31 -16.67 19.46
N LEU A 335 10.87 -15.49 18.99
CA LEU A 335 11.75 -14.50 18.38
C LEU A 335 12.07 -13.42 19.39
N GLU A 336 12.91 -13.80 20.33
CA GLU A 336 13.68 -12.80 21.02
C GLU A 336 14.50 -12.03 19.97
N MET A 337 14.28 -10.72 19.92
CA MET A 337 15.19 -9.76 19.30
C MET A 337 16.63 -9.85 19.88
N SER A 338 16.90 -10.78 20.80
CA SER A 338 18.23 -11.13 21.33
C SER A 338 19.20 -11.57 20.24
N ASN A 339 18.72 -12.11 19.11
CA ASN A 339 19.58 -12.45 17.95
C ASN A 339 19.74 -11.32 16.94
N LEU A 340 19.13 -10.15 17.18
CA LEU A 340 19.26 -9.00 16.29
C LEU A 340 20.71 -8.49 16.32
N GLN A 341 21.31 -8.37 15.15
CA GLN A 341 22.64 -7.81 14.96
C GLN A 341 22.51 -6.43 14.32
N LEU A 342 23.12 -5.42 14.95
CA LEU A 342 23.18 -4.05 14.43
C LEU A 342 24.61 -3.67 14.06
N VAL A 343 24.76 -3.09 12.88
CA VAL A 343 25.95 -2.33 12.47
C VAL A 343 25.47 -0.94 12.10
N ALA A 344 26.12 0.12 12.60
CA ALA A 344 25.72 1.49 12.33
C ALA A 344 26.90 2.45 12.34
N GLY A 345 26.77 3.54 11.61
CA GLY A 345 27.65 4.70 11.62
C GLY A 345 26.85 5.99 11.46
N THR A 346 27.49 7.05 10.98
CA THR A 346 26.83 8.36 10.80
C THR A 346 25.69 8.26 9.79
N ASP A 347 25.96 7.76 8.58
CA ASP A 347 24.98 7.80 7.48
C ASP A 347 24.62 6.40 6.94
N PHE A 348 24.90 5.35 7.70
CA PHE A 348 24.53 3.98 7.34
C PHE A 348 24.13 3.17 8.56
N PHE A 349 23.22 2.22 8.36
CA PHE A 349 23.01 1.13 9.31
C PHE A 349 22.54 -0.12 8.59
N ARG A 350 22.74 -1.26 9.24
CA ARG A 350 22.12 -2.53 8.86
C ARG A 350 21.68 -3.27 10.09
N ALA A 351 20.43 -3.69 10.09
CA ALA A 351 19.89 -4.62 11.06
C ALA A 351 19.74 -6.00 10.42
N THR A 352 20.25 -7.04 11.07
CA THR A 352 20.25 -8.42 10.59
C THR A 352 19.61 -9.32 11.64
N LEU A 353 18.61 -10.10 11.24
CA LEU A 353 17.90 -11.05 12.09
C LEU A 353 18.01 -12.46 11.47
N PRO A 354 18.85 -13.33 12.02
CA PRO A 354 18.84 -14.75 11.69
C PRO A 354 17.53 -15.39 12.18
N THR A 355 16.86 -16.15 11.31
CA THR A 355 15.59 -16.83 11.62
C THR A 355 15.58 -18.27 11.09
N PRO A 356 14.66 -19.13 11.56
CA PRO A 356 14.47 -20.47 10.99
C PRO A 356 14.06 -20.48 9.50
N VAL A 357 13.68 -19.33 8.92
CA VAL A 357 13.20 -19.20 7.54
C VAL A 357 14.18 -18.43 6.64
N GLY A 358 15.38 -18.11 7.15
CA GLY A 358 16.41 -17.35 6.45
C GLY A 358 17.02 -16.25 7.32
N VAL A 359 17.97 -15.52 6.75
CA VAL A 359 18.52 -14.29 7.34
C VAL A 359 17.77 -13.11 6.74
N LEU A 360 17.10 -12.34 7.60
CA LEU A 360 16.36 -11.13 7.22
C LEU A 360 17.23 -9.91 7.51
N THR A 361 17.19 -8.89 6.65
CA THR A 361 17.88 -7.62 6.90
C THR A 361 17.01 -6.42 6.54
N VAL A 362 17.26 -5.30 7.21
CA VAL A 362 16.86 -3.95 6.75
C VAL A 362 18.07 -3.01 6.78
N ASP A 363 18.16 -2.10 5.82
CA ASP A 363 19.22 -1.08 5.74
C ASP A 363 18.69 0.35 5.95
N GLU A 364 19.57 1.35 5.85
CA GLU A 364 19.23 2.76 6.04
C GLU A 364 18.25 3.35 5.02
N GLN A 365 17.95 2.61 3.96
CA GLN A 365 17.02 3.00 2.91
C GLN A 365 15.69 2.25 3.02
N GLY A 366 15.46 1.55 4.14
CA GLY A 366 14.23 0.80 4.38
C GLY A 366 14.12 -0.46 3.53
N ARG A 367 15.20 -0.89 2.85
CA ARG A 367 15.17 -2.05 1.97
C ARG A 367 15.20 -3.33 2.79
N LEU A 368 14.19 -4.16 2.62
CA LEU A 368 14.15 -5.50 3.18
C LEU A 368 14.88 -6.48 2.27
N THR A 369 15.68 -7.37 2.84
CA THR A 369 16.22 -8.51 2.10
C THR A 369 16.06 -9.80 2.89
N ARG A 370 15.89 -10.90 2.14
CA ARG A 370 15.82 -12.25 2.71
C ARG A 370 16.84 -13.13 2.00
N THR A 371 17.82 -13.61 2.75
CA THR A 371 18.73 -14.65 2.29
C THR A 371 18.23 -16.00 2.80
N PRO A 372 17.86 -16.96 1.92
CA PRO A 372 17.47 -18.29 2.35
C PRO A 372 18.62 -18.98 3.12
N LEU A 373 18.27 -19.86 4.06
CA LEU A 373 19.27 -20.76 4.65
C LEU A 373 19.85 -21.62 3.52
N ARG A 374 21.18 -21.77 3.48
CA ARG A 374 21.81 -22.72 2.55
C ARG A 374 21.19 -24.10 2.84
N LYS A 375 20.74 -24.78 1.79
CA LYS A 375 20.46 -26.21 1.89
C LYS A 375 21.82 -26.90 2.01
N ASP A 376 22.12 -27.40 3.21
CA ASP A 376 23.27 -28.28 3.43
C ASP A 376 23.10 -29.60 2.67
#